data_AF-A0A1Q8SUM1-F1
#
_entry.id   AF-A0A1Q8SUM1-F1
#
_cell.length_a   1.000
_cell.length_b   1.000
_cell.length_c   1.000
_cell.angle_alpha   90.00
_cell.angle_beta   90.00
_cell.angle_gamma   90.00
#
_symmetry.space_group_name_H-M   'P 1'
#
loop_
_entity.id
_entity.type
_entity.pdbx_description
1 polymer ?
#
loop_
_entity_poly.entity_id
_entity_poly.type
_entity_poly.pdbx_seq_one_letter_code
_entity_poly.pdbx_strand_id
1 'polypeptide(L)'
;MTDLQRHWEALQIEHPQLDPVAALVLLALRQSDAPGDGSVSTALMSRRLGLEHALIRRAAAELETGGWVSAQPVGGASPALRLILTPTC
;
A
#
# COMPACT_ATOMS: atom_id res chain seq x y z
N MET A 1 7.76 -20.55 -7.32
CA MET A 1 7.75 -19.19 -6.75
C MET A 1 6.58 -18.44 -7.34
N THR A 2 5.66 -17.99 -6.50
CA THR A 2 4.47 -17.22 -6.88
C THR A 2 4.87 -15.89 -7.53
N ASP A 3 4.12 -15.41 -8.52
CA ASP A 3 4.42 -14.12 -9.20
C ASP A 3 4.52 -12.94 -8.24
N LEU A 4 3.78 -12.97 -7.12
CA LEU A 4 3.88 -11.99 -6.04
C LEU A 4 5.31 -11.86 -5.48
N GLN A 5 5.99 -12.98 -5.25
CA GLN A 5 7.33 -12.98 -4.67
C GLN A 5 8.34 -12.35 -5.64
N ARG A 6 8.25 -12.67 -6.94
CA ARG A 6 9.11 -12.09 -7.97
C ARG A 6 8.94 -10.57 -8.07
N HIS A 7 7.70 -10.08 -8.07
CA HIS A 7 7.45 -8.64 -8.13
C HIS A 7 7.90 -7.91 -6.86
N TRP A 8 7.78 -8.53 -5.69
CA TRP A 8 8.26 -7.94 -4.44
C TRP A 8 9.80 -7.88 -4.41
N GLU A 9 10.48 -8.95 -4.81
CA GLU A 9 11.94 -8.99 -4.91
C GLU A 9 12.46 -7.93 -5.90
N ALA A 10 11.83 -7.81 -7.08
CA ALA A 10 12.18 -6.77 -8.04
C ALA A 10 12.04 -5.35 -7.46
N LEU A 11 10.91 -5.08 -6.79
CA LEU A 11 10.67 -3.78 -6.16
C LEU A 11 11.71 -3.45 -5.08
N GLN A 12 12.11 -4.46 -4.29
CA GLN A 12 13.13 -4.27 -3.24
C GLN A 12 14.54 -4.10 -3.80
N ILE A 13 14.82 -4.65 -4.98
CA ILE A 13 16.09 -4.40 -5.69
C ILE A 13 16.12 -2.97 -6.25
N GLU A 14 15.01 -2.50 -6.80
CA GLU A 14 14.89 -1.15 -7.38
C GLU A 14 14.84 -0.05 -6.30
N HIS A 15 14.23 -0.35 -5.15
CA HIS A 15 14.03 0.59 -4.05
C HIS A 15 14.44 -0.01 -2.70
N PRO A 16 15.74 -0.27 -2.47
CA PRO A 16 16.23 -0.89 -1.24
C PRO A 16 15.99 -0.04 0.03
N GLN A 17 15.75 1.26 -0.12
CA GLN A 17 15.37 2.17 0.96
C GLN A 17 13.92 2.00 1.43
N LEU A 18 13.10 1.27 0.69
CA LEU A 18 11.69 1.09 1.00
C LEU A 18 11.54 -0.01 2.05
N ASP A 19 10.75 0.26 3.09
CA ASP A 19 10.46 -0.74 4.12
C ASP A 19 9.79 -1.99 3.49
N PRO A 20 10.17 -3.21 3.91
CA PRO A 20 9.56 -4.45 3.42
C PRO A 20 8.03 -4.48 3.45
N VAL A 21 7.41 -3.90 4.48
CA VAL A 21 5.95 -3.79 4.62
C VAL A 21 5.41 -2.74 3.68
N ALA A 22 6.09 -1.60 3.51
CA ALA A 22 5.74 -0.61 2.49
C ALA A 22 5.75 -1.21 1.08
N ALA A 23 6.74 -2.03 0.75
CA ALA A 23 6.87 -2.71 -0.54
C ALA A 23 5.69 -3.66 -0.77
N LEU A 24 5.34 -4.44 0.26
CA LEU A 24 4.23 -5.37 0.20
C LEU A 24 2.89 -4.65 0.06
N VAL A 25 2.68 -3.54 0.79
CA VAL A 25 1.47 -2.71 0.69
C VAL A 25 1.34 -2.10 -0.70
N LEU A 26 2.42 -1.56 -1.27
CA LEU A 26 2.42 -0.99 -2.61
C LEU A 26 2.09 -2.05 -3.68
N LEU A 27 2.69 -3.23 -3.55
CA LEU A 27 2.45 -4.33 -4.47
C LEU A 27 1.01 -4.86 -4.38
N ALA A 28 0.47 -4.99 -3.16
CA ALA A 28 -0.91 -5.38 -2.93
C ALA A 28 -1.91 -4.32 -3.44
N LEU A 29 -1.54 -3.03 -3.35
CA LEU A 29 -2.32 -1.94 -3.92
C LEU A 29 -2.33 -1.99 -5.45
N ARG A 30 -1.18 -2.21 -6.09
CA ARG A 30 -1.06 -2.38 -7.56
C ARG A 30 -1.83 -3.58 -8.11
N GLN A 31 -1.91 -4.67 -7.34
CA GLN A 31 -2.69 -5.86 -7.70
C GLN A 31 -4.16 -5.81 -7.29
N SER A 32 -4.55 -4.81 -6.52
CA SER A 32 -5.95 -4.59 -6.19
C SER A 32 -6.63 -3.98 -7.42
N ASP A 33 -7.21 -4.81 -8.28
CA ASP A 33 -8.24 -4.41 -9.24
C ASP A 33 -9.43 -3.86 -8.44
N ALA A 34 -9.35 -2.60 -8.02
CA ALA A 34 -10.43 -1.93 -7.31
C ALA A 34 -11.45 -1.47 -8.35
N PRO A 35 -12.69 -2.01 -8.37
CA PRO A 35 -13.73 -1.47 -9.22
C PRO A 35 -14.19 -0.15 -8.60
N GLY A 36 -13.73 0.97 -9.19
CA GLY A 36 -14.02 2.34 -8.75
C GLY A 36 -12.79 3.07 -8.17
N ASP A 37 -12.55 4.30 -8.67
CA ASP A 37 -11.57 5.32 -8.27
C ASP A 37 -10.12 4.89 -7.96
N GLY A 38 -9.72 3.62 -8.18
CA GLY A 38 -8.35 3.15 -8.00
C GLY A 38 -7.83 3.25 -6.57
N SER A 39 -8.71 3.13 -5.56
CA SER A 39 -8.38 3.40 -4.17
C SER A 39 -8.72 2.25 -3.21
N VAL A 40 -7.85 1.99 -2.23
CA VAL A 40 -8.00 0.90 -1.24
C VAL A 40 -7.81 1.43 0.17
N SER A 41 -8.66 1.02 1.12
CA SER A 41 -8.50 1.45 2.51
C SER A 41 -7.43 0.67 3.26
N THR A 42 -6.73 1.30 4.19
CA THR A 42 -5.74 0.66 5.07
C THR A 42 -6.34 -0.47 5.91
N ALA A 43 -7.62 -0.38 6.25
CA ALA A 43 -8.33 -1.44 6.96
C ALA A 43 -8.55 -2.67 6.09
N LEU A 44 -8.91 -2.48 4.81
CA LEU A 44 -9.02 -3.57 3.85
C LEU A 44 -7.65 -4.21 3.59
N MET A 45 -6.60 -3.39 3.47
CA MET A 45 -5.24 -3.86 3.26
C MET A 45 -4.72 -4.69 4.44
N SER A 46 -4.95 -4.24 5.68
CA SER A 46 -4.64 -4.98 6.91
C SER A 46 -5.27 -6.38 6.91
N ARG A 47 -6.57 -6.47 6.58
CA ARG A 47 -7.28 -7.76 6.50
C ARG A 47 -6.74 -8.67 5.39
N ARG A 48 -6.41 -8.11 4.22
CA ARG A 48 -5.91 -8.88 3.07
C ARG A 48 -4.51 -9.44 3.32
N LEU A 49 -3.64 -8.64 3.94
CA LEU A 49 -2.26 -9.02 4.21
C LEU A 49 -2.10 -9.78 5.53
N GLY A 50 -3.13 -9.83 6.37
CA GLY A 50 -3.04 -10.43 7.71
C GLY A 50 -2.09 -9.66 8.63
N LEU A 51 -1.94 -8.34 8.41
CA LEU A 51 -1.02 -7.47 9.13
C LEU A 51 -1.76 -6.49 10.02
N GLU A 52 -1.13 -6.10 11.13
CA GLU A 52 -1.63 -5.08 12.03
C GLU A 52 -1.89 -3.75 11.32
N HIS A 53 -3.04 -3.12 11.62
CA HIS A 53 -3.42 -1.85 10.99
C HIS A 53 -2.40 -0.74 11.29
N ALA A 54 -1.77 -0.75 12.46
CA ALA A 54 -0.70 0.20 12.78
C ALA A 54 0.50 0.10 11.82
N LEU A 55 0.89 -1.12 11.42
CA LEU A 55 1.97 -1.35 10.45
C LEU A 55 1.57 -0.86 9.06
N ILE A 56 0.35 -1.17 8.63
CA ILE A 56 -0.18 -0.69 7.35
C ILE A 56 -0.25 0.84 7.32
N ARG A 57 -0.65 1.48 8.42
CA ARG A 57 -0.72 2.94 8.52
C ARG A 57 0.67 3.58 8.45
N ARG A 58 1.66 2.99 9.11
CA ARG A 58 3.06 3.42 9.01
C ARG A 58 3.58 3.27 7.58
N ALA A 59 3.39 2.11 6.96
CA ALA A 59 3.75 1.86 5.58
C ALA A 59 3.09 2.86 4.62
N ALA A 60 1.80 3.18 4.82
CA ALA A 60 1.10 4.19 4.04
C ALA A 60 1.73 5.58 4.17
N ALA A 61 2.13 5.99 5.37
CA ALA A 61 2.81 7.27 5.58
C ALA A 61 4.21 7.32 4.92
N GLU A 62 4.95 6.21 4.96
CA GLU A 62 6.24 6.10 4.27
C GLU A 62 6.07 6.16 2.74
N LEU A 63 5.08 5.44 2.20
CA LEU A 63 4.75 5.47 0.77
C LEU A 63 4.29 6.86 0.31
N GLU A 64 3.49 7.56 1.12
CA GLU A 64 3.04 8.92 0.85
C GLU A 64 4.21 9.91 0.87
N THR A 65 5.10 9.80 1.85
CA THR A 65 6.32 10.61 1.93
C THR A 65 7.22 10.38 0.70
N GLY A 66 7.28 9.14 0.21
CA GLY A 66 7.99 8.78 -1.02
C GLY A 66 7.26 9.12 -2.32
N GLY A 67 6.05 9.68 -2.26
CA GLY A 67 5.25 10.06 -3.43
C GLY A 67 4.56 8.91 -4.16
N TRP A 68 4.65 7.68 -3.65
CA TRP A 68 4.09 6.47 -4.28
C TRP A 68 2.57 6.41 -4.23
N VAL A 69 1.99 6.97 -3.16
CA VAL A 69 0.54 7.01 -2.94
C VAL A 69 0.12 8.36 -2.38
N SER A 70 -1.16 8.71 -2.54
CA SER A 70 -1.84 9.72 -1.74
C SER A 70 -2.72 9.04 -0.70
N ALA A 71 -2.59 9.44 0.57
CA ALA A 71 -3.43 8.93 1.65
C ALA A 71 -4.48 9.97 2.05
N GLN A 72 -5.76 9.60 1.96
CA GLN A 72 -6.87 10.48 2.34
C GLN A 72 -7.69 9.85 3.47
N PRO A 73 -8.24 10.63 4.41
CA PRO A 73 -9.18 10.09 5.39
C PRO A 73 -10.39 9.47 4.70
N VAL A 74 -10.85 8.30 5.15
CA VAL A 74 -12.07 7.65 4.60
C VAL A 74 -13.35 8.41 5.01
N GLY A 75 -13.25 9.30 6.01
CA GLY A 75 -14.36 10.08 6.57
C GLY A 75 -15.03 9.41 7.78
N GLY A 76 -15.80 10.20 8.54
CA GLY A 76 -16.47 9.74 9.77
C GLY A 76 -15.51 9.51 10.95
N ALA A 77 -15.89 8.67 11.90
CA ALA A 77 -15.08 8.33 13.09
C ALA A 77 -14.01 7.24 12.81
N SER A 78 -13.81 6.85 11.55
CA SER A 78 -12.90 5.75 11.19
C SER A 78 -11.44 6.22 11.15
N PRO A 79 -10.51 5.52 11.81
CA PRO A 79 -9.07 5.82 11.73
C PRO A 79 -8.42 5.32 10.43
N ALA A 80 -9.20 4.74 9.50
CA ALA A 80 -8.69 4.22 8.24
C ALA A 80 -8.40 5.33 7.23
N LEU A 81 -7.35 5.13 6.43
CA LEU A 81 -7.00 5.97 5.29
C LEU A 81 -7.35 5.24 4.00
N ARG A 82 -7.73 5.99 2.97
CA ARG A 82 -7.89 5.59 1.58
C ARG A 82 -6.56 5.85 0.89
N LEU A 83 -5.96 4.82 0.32
CA LEU A 83 -4.71 4.89 -0.44
C LEU A 83 -5.04 4.94 -1.92
N ILE A 84 -4.47 5.89 -2.63
CA ILE A 84 -4.63 6.10 -4.07
C ILE A 84 -3.23 6.04 -4.70
N LEU A 85 -3.04 5.25 -5.75
CA LEU A 85 -1.75 5.20 -6.45
C LEU A 85 -1.48 6.53 -7.15
N THR A 86 -0.27 7.05 -7.00
CA THR A 86 0.15 8.24 -7.74
C THR A 86 0.55 7.82 -9.17
N PRO A 87 0.10 8.52 -10.23
CA PRO A 87 0.40 8.15 -11.62
C PRO A 87 1.88 8.35 -12.02
N THR A 88 2.72 8.91 -11.15
CA THR A 88 4.12 9.27 -11.43
C THR A 88 5.14 8.19 -11.05
N CYS A 89 4.72 6.97 -10.70
CA CYS A 89 5.60 5.90 -10.21
C CYS A 89 5.52 4.60 -11.02
#